data_AF-A0A959JAX5-F1
#
_entry.id   AF-A0A959JAX5-F1
#
_cell.length_a   1.000
_cell.length_b   1.000
_cell.length_c   1.000
_cell.angle_alpha   90.00
_cell.angle_beta   90.00
_cell.angle_gamma   90.00
#
_symmetry.space_group_name_H-M   'P 1'
#
loop_
_entity.id
_entity.type
_entity.pdbx_description
1 polymer ?
#
loop_
_entity_poly.entity_id
_entity_poly.type
_entity_poly.pdbx_seq_one_letter_code
_entity_poly.pdbx_strand_id
1 'polypeptide(L)' 'SIHKLGLRDIALQELYKLAELNKLGIFNEWEFNEWAHGITGKPMGKSFQAWSAAEYILACHALKIID' A
#
# COMPACT_ATOMS: atom_id res chain seq x y z
N SER A 1 -7.40 8.39 10.05
CA SER A 1 -7.61 7.56 8.85
C SER A 1 -9.10 7.47 8.56
N ILE A 2 -9.49 7.28 7.30
CA ILE A 2 -10.90 7.12 6.87
C ILE A 2 -11.64 6.01 7.64
N HIS A 3 -10.91 4.98 8.11
CA HIS A 3 -11.44 3.97 9.03
C HIS A 3 -11.96 4.55 10.36
N LYS A 4 -11.24 5.51 10.96
CA LYS A 4 -11.64 6.17 12.22
C LYS A 4 -12.89 7.05 12.06
N LEU A 5 -13.32 7.32 10.82
CA LEU A 5 -14.57 8.01 10.48
C LEU A 5 -15.73 7.04 10.23
N GLY A 6 -15.56 5.74 10.49
CA GLY A 6 -16.59 4.72 10.26
C GLY A 6 -16.63 4.16 8.83
N LEU A 7 -15.80 4.67 7.92
CA LEU A 7 -15.78 4.27 6.51
C LEU A 7 -14.89 3.06 6.25
N ARG A 8 -15.18 1.94 6.94
CA ARG A 8 -14.33 0.74 6.89
C ARG A 8 -14.23 0.13 5.49
N ASP A 9 -15.33 0.05 4.75
CA ASP A 9 -15.33 -0.60 3.43
C ASP A 9 -14.49 0.17 2.41
N ILE A 10 -14.57 1.51 2.44
CA ILE A 10 -13.72 2.37 1.61
C ILE A 10 -12.25 2.19 2.02
N ALA A 11 -11.96 2.11 3.31
CA ALA A 11 -10.60 1.88 3.79
C ALA A 11 -10.02 0.53 3.33
N LEU A 12 -10.85 -0.52 3.28
CA LEU A 12 -10.46 -1.82 2.74
C LEU A 12 -10.21 -1.76 1.22
N GLN A 13 -11.06 -1.07 0.48
CA GLN A 13 -10.88 -0.88 -0.97
C GLN A 13 -9.59 -0.12 -1.29
N GLU A 14 -9.29 0.94 -0.54
CA GLU A 14 -8.04 1.69 -0.72
C GLU A 14 -6.82 0.89 -0.30
N LEU A 15 -6.90 0.11 0.79
CA LEU A 15 -5.82 -0.79 1.18
C LEU A 15 -5.55 -1.89 0.14
N TYR A 16 -6.60 -2.41 -0.51
CA TYR A 16 -6.46 -3.36 -1.61
C TYR A 16 -5.70 -2.75 -2.79
N LYS A 17 -6.05 -1.52 -3.20
CA LYS A 17 -5.32 -0.79 -4.26
C LYS A 17 -3.86 -0.54 -3.87
N LEU A 18 -3.60 -0.21 -2.60
CA LEU A 18 -2.25 -0.05 -2.08
C LEU A 18 -1.45 -1.36 -2.13
N ALA A 19 -2.08 -2.50 -1.82
CA ALA A 19 -1.45 -3.81 -1.92
C ALA A 19 -1.04 -4.12 -3.37
N GLU A 20 -1.92 -3.86 -4.34
CA GLU A 20 -1.62 -4.02 -5.76
C GLU A 20 -0.45 -3.14 -6.20
N LEU A 21 -0.40 -1.87 -5.76
CA LEU A 21 0.72 -0.97 -6.05
C LEU A 21 2.05 -1.47 -5.45
N ASN A 22 2.04 -1.92 -4.19
CA ASN A 22 3.22 -2.47 -3.53
C ASN A 22 3.70 -3.76 -4.21
N LYS A 23 2.77 -4.54 -4.77
CA LYS A 23 3.06 -5.78 -5.47
C LYS A 23 3.65 -5.56 -6.86
N LEU A 24 3.21 -4.56 -7.63
CA LEU A 24 3.58 -4.42 -9.06
C LEU A 24 5.10 -4.44 -9.32
N GLY A 25 5.89 -3.70 -8.54
CA GLY A 25 7.35 -3.67 -8.66
C GLY A 25 7.92 -3.17 -10.01
N ILE A 26 9.18 -2.74 -10.03
CA ILE A 26 9.87 -2.38 -11.28
C ILE A 26 10.52 -3.62 -11.90
N PHE A 27 11.20 -4.42 -11.08
CA PHE A 27 11.92 -5.61 -11.56
C PHE A 27 11.29 -6.91 -11.06
N ASN A 28 10.78 -6.93 -9.83
CA ASN A 28 10.15 -8.08 -9.19
C ASN A 28 8.91 -7.68 -8.42
N GLU A 29 8.01 -8.63 -8.19
CA GLU A 29 6.86 -8.38 -7.32
C GLU A 29 7.28 -8.08 -5.88
N TRP A 30 6.46 -7.32 -5.15
CA TRP A 30 6.65 -6.97 -3.74
C TRP A 30 7.94 -6.20 -3.45
N GLU A 31 8.31 -5.32 -4.36
CA GLU A 31 9.45 -4.42 -4.15
C GLU A 31 9.17 -3.29 -3.17
N PHE A 32 7.91 -2.91 -2.94
CA PHE A 32 7.59 -1.74 -2.12
C PHE A 32 8.39 -0.50 -2.57
N ASN A 33 8.18 -0.09 -3.82
CA ASN A 33 8.89 1.06 -4.39
C ASN A 33 8.53 2.37 -3.68
N GLU A 34 9.40 3.35 -3.82
CA GLU A 34 9.35 4.65 -3.13
C GLU A 34 8.09 5.47 -3.45
N TRP A 35 7.64 5.43 -4.70
CA TRP A 35 6.41 6.11 -5.13
C TRP A 35 5.87 5.48 -6.40
N ALA A 36 4.64 5.82 -6.76
CA ALA A 36 4.00 5.41 -8.01
C ALA A 36 3.58 6.64 -8.82
N HIS A 37 3.61 6.52 -10.15
CA HIS A 37 3.16 7.60 -11.02
C HIS A 37 1.64 7.81 -10.89
N GLY A 38 1.21 9.02 -10.51
CA GLY A 38 -0.17 9.29 -10.08
C GLY A 38 -1.29 9.04 -11.10
N ILE A 39 -0.97 8.91 -12.40
CA ILE A 39 -1.95 8.61 -13.45
C ILE A 39 -1.91 7.13 -13.86
N THR A 40 -0.71 6.56 -13.94
CA THR A 40 -0.50 5.23 -14.55
C THR A 40 -0.34 4.13 -13.50
N GLY A 41 -0.10 4.49 -12.24
CA GLY A 41 0.19 3.54 -11.16
C GLY A 41 1.54 2.84 -11.28
N LYS A 42 2.37 3.17 -12.29
CA LYS A 42 3.67 2.51 -12.47
C LYS A 42 4.58 2.80 -11.27
N PRO A 43 5.24 1.79 -10.68
CA PRO A 43 6.18 1.99 -9.59
C PRO A 43 7.42 2.72 -10.08
N MET A 44 7.97 3.57 -9.22
CA MET A 44 9.06 4.48 -9.52
C MET A 44 9.96 4.64 -8.28
N GLY A 45 11.16 5.19 -8.48
CA GLY A 45 12.13 5.39 -7.41
C GLY A 45 12.80 4.09 -6.97
N LYS A 46 13.38 4.10 -5.77
CA LYS A 46 14.12 2.93 -5.25
C LYS A 46 13.18 1.82 -4.81
N SER A 47 13.59 0.58 -5.02
CA SER A 47 12.93 -0.61 -4.46
C SER A 47 13.29 -0.83 -2.99
N PHE A 48 12.58 -1.75 -2.36
CA PHE A 48 12.72 -2.24 -0.99
C PHE A 48 12.73 -1.12 0.06
N GLN A 49 11.81 -0.18 -0.11
CA GLN A 49 11.66 0.91 0.85
C GLN A 49 10.96 0.41 2.11
N ALA A 50 11.72 0.35 3.21
CA ALA A 50 11.22 -0.13 4.49
C ALA A 50 10.02 0.67 5.00
N TRP A 51 9.95 1.97 4.70
CA TRP A 51 8.85 2.84 5.10
C TRP A 51 7.56 2.51 4.34
N SER A 52 7.61 2.29 3.02
CA SER A 52 6.46 1.83 2.23
C SER A 52 5.91 0.49 2.74
N ALA A 53 6.79 -0.46 3.08
CA ALA A 53 6.40 -1.74 3.67
C ALA A 53 5.80 -1.58 5.08
N ALA A 54 6.43 -0.78 5.95
CA ALA A 54 5.97 -0.54 7.31
C ALA A 54 4.60 0.15 7.33
N GLU A 55 4.35 1.12 6.46
CA GLU A 55 3.06 1.80 6.35
C GLU A 55 1.94 0.85 5.89
N TYR A 56 2.23 -0.03 4.93
CA TYR A 56 1.29 -1.06 4.50
C TYR A 56 0.91 -2.01 5.65
N ILE A 57 1.91 -2.52 6.39
CA ILE A 57 1.69 -3.39 7.55
C ILE A 57 0.89 -2.67 8.64
N LEU A 58 1.25 -1.41 8.93
CA LEU A 58 0.53 -0.59 9.91
C LEU A 58 -0.94 -0.38 9.51
N ALA A 59 -1.22 -0.18 8.22
CA ALA A 59 -2.58 -0.07 7.70
C ALA A 59 -3.36 -1.38 7.86
N CYS A 60 -2.72 -2.53 7.62
CA CYS A 60 -3.32 -3.85 7.84
C CYS A 60 -3.70 -4.07 9.32
N HIS A 61 -2.81 -3.74 10.28
CA HIS A 61 -3.14 -3.80 11.71
C HIS A 61 -4.25 -2.82 12.07
N ALA A 62 -4.21 -1.59 11.56
CA ALA A 62 -5.22 -0.57 11.83
C ALA A 62 -6.63 -0.97 11.37
N LEU A 63 -6.72 -1.81 10.33
CA LEU A 63 -7.97 -2.38 9.83
C LEU A 63 -8.30 -3.77 10.39
N LYS A 64 -7.44 -4.31 11.27
CA LYS A 64 -7.56 -5.63 11.91
C LYS A 64 -7.67 -6.75 10.87
N ILE A 65 -6.80 -6.72 9.86
CA ILE A 65 -6.72 -7.75 8.80
C ILE A 65 -5.68 -8.81 9.17
N ILE A 66 -4.67 -8.41 9.94
CA ILE A 66 -3.60 -9.26 10.45
C ILE A 66 -3.48 -9.02 11.96
N ASP A 67 -2.99 -10.03 12.69
CA ASP A 67 -2.84 -10.04 14.14
C ASP A 67 -1.61 -9.24 14.61
#